data_AF-A0A3M1LL82-F1
#
_entry.id   AF-A0A3M1LL82-F1
#
_cell.length_a   1.000
_cell.length_b   1.000
_cell.length_c   1.000
_cell.angle_alpha   90.00
_cell.angle_beta   90.00
_cell.angle_gamma   90.00
#
_symmetry.space_group_name_H-M   'P 1'
#
loop_
_entity.id
_entity.type
_entity.pdbx_description
1 polymer ?
#
loop_
_entity_poly.entity_id
_entity_poly.type
_entity_poly.pdbx_seq_one_letter_code
_entity_poly.pdbx_strand_id
1 'polypeptide(L)' 'MNAAPTYRWYGTLTRAAEVIAFVEHQLEANLQAERAGGRKYPVCIWGVHGIGKTEIVRQIAERRGWPLVSIA' A
#
# COMPACT_ATOMS: atom_id res chain seq x y z
N MET A 1 12.86 34.74 10.20
CA MET A 1 11.80 33.77 10.54
C MET A 1 11.60 32.88 9.33
N ASN A 2 12.00 31.61 9.38
CA ASN A 2 11.79 30.68 8.28
C ASN A 2 10.33 30.18 8.35
N ALA A 3 9.54 30.51 7.33
CA ALA A 3 8.18 30.01 7.21
C ALA A 3 8.20 28.48 7.07
N ALA A 4 7.38 27.79 7.84
CA ALA A 4 7.22 26.34 7.72
C ALA A 4 6.73 26.00 6.29
N PRO A 5 7.21 24.89 5.69
CA PRO A 5 6.79 24.51 4.35
C PRO A 5 5.26 24.32 4.31
N THR A 6 4.61 24.97 3.34
CA THR A 6 3.17 24.83 3.12
C THR A 6 2.92 23.53 2.36
N TYR A 7 2.47 22.48 3.07
CA TYR A 7 2.09 21.22 2.43
C TYR A 7 0.79 21.39 1.65
N ARG A 8 0.85 21.21 0.32
CA ARG A 8 -0.33 21.17 -0.54
C ARG A 8 -0.71 19.72 -0.82
N TRP A 9 -1.80 19.27 -0.19
CA TRP A 9 -2.34 17.93 -0.39
C TRP A 9 -3.13 17.90 -1.70
N TYR A 10 -2.81 16.96 -2.58
CA TYR A 10 -3.57 16.69 -3.80
C TYR A 10 -4.25 15.33 -3.65
N GLY A 11 -5.57 15.27 -3.91
CA GLY A 11 -6.37 14.05 -3.82
C GLY A 11 -7.32 14.00 -2.62
N THR A 12 -8.02 12.87 -2.50
CA THR A 12 -8.99 12.62 -1.43
C THR A 12 -8.26 12.21 -0.15
N LEU A 13 -8.68 12.75 1.00
CA LEU A 13 -8.22 12.26 2.29
C LEU A 13 -8.60 10.78 2.44
N THR A 14 -7.65 9.98 2.92
CA THR A 14 -7.89 8.55 3.12
C THR A 14 -7.37 8.09 4.47
N ARG A 15 -7.93 6.99 4.97
CA ARG A 15 -7.56 6.31 6.21
C ARG A 15 -6.79 5.03 5.91
N ALA A 16 -5.99 4.58 6.88
CA ALA A 16 -5.23 3.33 6.74
C ALA A 16 -6.12 2.14 6.33
N ALA A 17 -7.34 2.04 6.87
CA ALA A 17 -8.29 0.97 6.52
C ALA A 17 -8.70 0.99 5.04
N GLU A 18 -8.84 2.16 4.43
CA GLU A 18 -9.19 2.29 3.00
C GLU A 18 -8.00 1.93 2.12
N VAL A 19 -6.78 2.35 2.50
CA VAL A 19 -5.55 1.94 1.82
C VAL A 19 -5.38 0.43 1.87
N ILE A 20 -5.61 -0.18 3.04
CA ILE A 20 -5.58 -1.64 3.22
C ILE A 20 -6.60 -2.31 2.31
N ALA A 21 -7.86 -1.85 2.30
CA ALA A 21 -8.91 -2.42 1.46
C ALA A 21 -8.57 -2.33 -0.03
N PHE A 22 -7.98 -1.22 -0.47
CA PHE A 22 -7.51 -1.04 -1.84
C PHE A 22 -6.38 -2.02 -2.19
N VAL A 23 -5.37 -2.15 -1.33
CA VAL A 23 -4.25 -3.08 -1.55
C VAL A 23 -4.76 -4.51 -1.64
N GLU A 24 -5.66 -4.91 -0.73
CA GLU A 24 -6.25 -6.25 -0.76
C GLU A 24 -7.04 -6.53 -2.03
N HIS A 25 -7.81 -5.55 -2.50
CA HIS A 25 -8.53 -5.66 -3.78
C HIS A 25 -7.55 -5.87 -4.95
N GLN A 26 -6.45 -5.11 -5.01
CA GLN A 26 -5.43 -5.27 -6.06
C GLN A 26 -4.72 -6.62 -5.99
N LEU A 27 -4.43 -7.11 -4.79
CA LEU A 27 -3.82 -8.44 -4.61
C LEU A 27 -4.75 -9.56 -5.09
N GLU A 28 -6.05 -9.48 -4.80
CA GLU A 28 -7.03 -10.45 -5.30
C GLU A 28 -7.13 -10.38 -6.83
N ALA A 29 -7.21 -9.17 -7.41
CA ALA A 29 -7.21 -9.00 -8.86
C ALA A 29 -5.97 -9.61 -9.52
N ASN A 30 -4.79 -9.47 -8.90
CA ASN A 30 -3.55 -10.07 -9.37
C ASN A 30 -3.58 -11.61 -9.31
N LEU A 31 -4.14 -12.20 -8.25
CA LEU A 31 -4.29 -13.65 -8.14
C LEU A 31 -5.23 -14.20 -9.22
N GLN A 32 -6.31 -13.48 -9.52
CA GLN A 32 -7.22 -13.86 -10.61
C GLN A 32 -6.56 -13.71 -11.99
N ALA A 33 -5.82 -12.61 -12.21
CA ALA A 33 -5.07 -12.41 -13.45
C ALA A 33 -4.03 -13.51 -13.66
N GLU A 34 -3.30 -13.90 -12.61
CA GLU A 34 -2.31 -14.98 -12.66
C GLU A 34 -2.95 -16.33 -13.02
N ARG A 35 -4.10 -16.67 -12.42
CA ARG A 35 -4.87 -17.88 -12.76
C ARG A 35 -5.34 -17.90 -14.22
N ALA A 36 -5.60 -16.73 -14.80
CA ALA A 36 -5.99 -16.57 -16.20
C ALA A 36 -4.80 -16.47 -17.18
N GLY A 37 -3.55 -16.62 -16.71
CA GLY A 37 -2.35 -16.42 -17.53
C GLY A 37 -2.08 -14.95 -17.89
N GLY A 38 -2.72 -14.02 -17.21
CA GLY A 38 -2.59 -12.58 -17.38
C GLY A 38 -1.45 -11.96 -16.57
N ARG A 39 -1.26 -10.66 -16.76
CA ARG A 39 -0.20 -9.88 -16.09
C ARG A 39 -0.64 -9.40 -14.71
N LYS A 40 0.28 -9.44 -13.74
CA LYS A 40 0.13 -8.82 -12.41
C LYS A 40 0.59 -7.36 -12.42
N TYR A 41 -0.04 -6.54 -11.59
CA TYR A 41 0.27 -5.12 -11.42
C TYR A 41 0.78 -4.82 -10.00
N PRO A 42 1.95 -4.18 -9.85
CA PRO A 42 2.48 -3.85 -8.54
C PRO A 42 1.71 -2.69 -7.89
N VAL A 43 1.64 -2.68 -6.56
CA VAL A 43 1.08 -1.59 -5.77
C VAL A 43 2.19 -0.83 -5.08
N CYS A 44 2.20 0.50 -5.22
CA CYS A 44 3.12 1.39 -4.51
C CYS A 44 2.38 2.15 -3.41
N ILE A 45 2.85 2.03 -2.18
CA ILE A 45 2.38 2.84 -1.04
C ILE A 45 3.41 3.95 -0.81
N TRP A 46 3.02 5.20 -1.04
CA TRP A 46 3.88 6.37 -0.90
C TRP A 46 3.29 7.37 0.10
N GLY A 47 4.15 8.15 0.75
CA GLY A 47 3.76 9.11 1.77
C GLY A 47 4.90 9.44 2.74
N VAL A 48 4.70 10.42 3.61
CA VAL A 48 5.70 10.89 4.59
C VAL A 48 6.28 9.75 5.44
N HIS A 49 7.52 9.89 5.90
CA HIS A 49 8.15 8.90 6.77
C HIS A 49 7.35 8.77 8.08
N GLY A 50 7.39 7.59 8.71
CA GLY A 50 6.71 7.34 9.98
C GLY A 50 5.18 7.16 9.93
N ILE A 51 4.53 7.30 8.76
CA ILE A 51 3.06 7.14 8.64
C ILE A 51 2.57 5.67 8.64
N GLY A 52 3.47 4.69 8.82
CA GLY A 52 3.10 3.27 8.89
C GLY A 52 3.01 2.51 7.56
N LYS A 53 3.67 2.96 6.49
CA LYS A 53 3.64 2.28 5.17
C LYS A 53 4.13 0.82 5.24
N THR A 54 5.29 0.60 5.87
CA THR A 54 5.86 -0.75 6.05
C THR A 54 4.97 -1.63 6.95
N GLU A 55 4.34 -1.01 7.95
CA GLU A 55 3.40 -1.68 8.86
C GLU A 55 2.19 -2.23 8.11
N ILE A 56 1.60 -1.44 7.21
CA ILE A 56 0.47 -1.87 6.37
C ILE A 56 0.82 -3.13 5.57
N VAL A 57 1.98 -3.16 4.91
CA VAL A 57 2.41 -4.32 4.11
C VAL A 57 2.58 -5.56 4.98
N ARG A 58 3.20 -5.42 6.16
CA ARG A 58 3.40 -6.53 7.10
C ARG A 58 2.09 -7.07 7.65
N GLN A 59 1.15 -6.20 8.06
CA GLN A 59 -0.17 -6.62 8.54
C GLN A 59 -0.96 -7.39 7.48
N ILE A 60 -0.90 -6.96 6.22
CA ILE A 60 -1.55 -7.68 5.12
C ILE A 60 -0.94 -9.07 4.95
N ALA A 61 0.40 -9.18 4.95
CA ALA A 61 1.09 -10.45 4.83
C ALA A 61 0.74 -11.40 5.98
N GLU A 62 0.79 -10.93 7.24
CA GLU A 62 0.42 -11.71 8.43
C GLU A 62 -1.02 -12.22 8.36
N ARG A 63 -2.00 -11.36 8.04
CA ARG A 63 -3.41 -11.78 7.94
C ARG A 63 -3.67 -12.78 6.82
N ARG A 64 -2.87 -12.74 5.74
CA ARG A 64 -2.97 -13.67 4.61
C ARG A 64 -2.14 -14.95 4.82
N GLY A 65 -1.34 -15.02 5.88
CA GLY A 65 -0.38 -16.11 6.09
C GLY A 65 0.72 -16.15 5.02
N TRP A 66 1.09 -14.99 4.45
CA TRP A 66 2.09 -14.88 3.39
C TRP A 66 3.46 -14.50 3.95
N PRO A 67 4.56 -14.94 3.31
CA PRO A 67 5.89 -14.50 3.67
C PRO A 67 6.08 -13.01 3.34
N LEU A 68 6.72 -12.27 4.25
CA LEU A 68 7.15 -10.91 4.02
C LEU A 68 8.63 -10.88 3.66
N VAL A 69 8.96 -10.27 2.52
CA VAL A 69 10.35 -9.97 2.13
C VAL A 69 10.54 -8.47 2.17
N SER A 70 11.48 -8.01 2.99
CA SER A 70 11.94 -6.62 3.02
C SER A 70 13.35 -6.55 2.46
N ILE A 71 13.58 -5.62 1.54
CA ILE A 71 14.88 -5.37 0.92
C ILE A 71 15.32 -3.99 1.39
N ALA A 72 16.53 -3.90 1.95
CA ALA A 72 17.13 -2.68 2.48
C ALA A 72 18.30 -2.23 1.60
#